data_AF-A0A8T3VWI0-F1
#
_entry.id   AF-A0A8T3VWI0-F1
#
_cell.length_a   1.000
_cell.length_b   1.000
_cell.length_c   1.000
_cell.angle_alpha   90.00
_cell.angle_beta   90.00
_cell.angle_gamma   90.00
#
_symmetry.space_group_name_H-M   'P 1'
#
loop_
_entity.id
_entity.type
_entity.pdbx_description
1 polymer ?
#
loop_
_entity_poly.entity_id
_entity_poly.type
_entity_poly.pdbx_seq_one_letter_code
_entity_poly.pdbx_strand_id
1 'polypeptide(L)'
;MAKKNTKEKIFDVSIDLFSQDGYDGVSIRQIAKEVGIKESSIYNHYQSKESILESILSYYINEMLKEEAPIMQSEKNLKIDFNQFYKEGSDRFISKLSEEKMMKITRIFLVESYHNEKIKNFVKEAIIGYAINGWENLFELMKEKKFIKMDADIKQLAESFYYYGLFLLYEHFIINYPEDDEEFLKDFERRTTNHMKILFNSVKIDTKNPKDKLEKEKEPEETIRLEEEKDHIKVENIVRDAFWNVYRPGAYEHYIVHNLRKDSSFIKDLAYVIEENDEIIGHINYSNGRLNLYRKNRYGVDIKVSEGRKKATVLGPIAIDSKYQSNGYGSKLIRHTLNLAEETGIPFVFVIGDENYYSRFGFESASKYNIYLEGTDTEDENPFFMIRILNGNENIIKNLDFDKGIFYNPKVFDVDEKMVDEFDKNFEYKEKKVHEGQLDI
;
A
#
# COMPACT_ATOMS: atom_id res chain seq x y z
N MET A 1 1.96 -36.66 2.31
CA MET A 1 2.74 -35.77 3.21
C MET A 1 4.21 -36.12 3.07
N ALA A 2 5.07 -35.15 2.81
CA ALA A 2 6.52 -35.37 2.79
C ALA A 2 6.99 -35.82 4.19
N LYS A 3 7.96 -36.73 4.25
CA LYS A 3 8.51 -37.22 5.52
C LYS A 3 9.25 -36.06 6.21
N LYS A 4 8.74 -35.58 7.35
CA LYS A 4 9.38 -34.50 8.13
C LYS A 4 10.86 -34.83 8.38
N ASN A 5 11.73 -33.86 8.13
CA ASN A 5 13.16 -34.03 8.35
C ASN A 5 13.48 -34.00 9.86
N THR A 6 14.66 -34.47 10.26
CA THR A 6 15.03 -34.58 11.68
C THR A 6 15.02 -33.21 12.37
N LYS A 7 15.39 -32.12 11.67
CA LYS A 7 15.39 -30.76 12.23
C LYS A 7 13.96 -30.30 12.58
N GLU A 8 13.00 -30.53 11.69
CA GLU A 8 11.57 -30.25 11.92
C GLU A 8 11.00 -31.06 13.08
N LYS A 9 11.41 -32.34 13.21
CA LYS A 9 10.99 -33.15 14.36
C LYS A 9 11.53 -32.61 15.68
N ILE A 10 12.80 -32.22 15.72
CA ILE A 10 13.40 -31.57 16.90
C ILE A 10 12.63 -30.30 17.25
N PHE A 11 12.30 -29.48 16.24
CA PHE A 11 11.55 -28.26 16.41
C PHE A 11 10.15 -28.50 17.01
N ASP A 12 9.34 -29.37 16.39
CA ASP A 12 7.98 -29.65 16.86
C ASP A 12 7.97 -30.28 18.26
N VAL A 13 8.85 -31.26 18.52
CA VAL A 13 8.97 -31.91 19.83
C VAL A 13 9.42 -30.92 20.91
N SER A 14 10.29 -29.96 20.57
CA SER A 14 10.71 -28.94 21.52
C SER A 14 9.59 -27.99 21.87
N ILE A 15 8.70 -27.64 20.92
CA ILE A 15 7.49 -26.85 21.21
C ILE A 15 6.60 -27.60 22.20
N ASP A 16 6.36 -28.89 21.95
CA ASP A 16 5.53 -29.72 22.84
C ASP A 16 6.11 -29.75 24.26
N LEU A 17 7.39 -30.10 24.39
CA LEU A 17 8.07 -30.19 25.69
C LEU A 17 8.17 -28.85 26.40
N PHE A 18 8.64 -27.78 25.73
CA PHE A 18 8.79 -26.46 26.36
C PHE A 18 7.44 -25.89 26.79
N SER A 19 6.38 -26.15 26.03
CA SER A 19 5.06 -25.66 26.40
C SER A 19 4.52 -26.40 27.63
N GLN A 20 4.85 -27.66 27.86
CA GLN A 20 4.32 -28.47 28.97
C GLN A 20 5.18 -28.35 30.25
N ASP A 21 6.49 -28.48 30.10
CA ASP A 21 7.44 -28.61 31.21
C ASP A 21 8.26 -27.32 31.45
N GLY A 22 8.04 -26.29 30.64
CA GLY A 22 8.85 -25.07 30.61
C GLY A 22 10.18 -25.25 29.87
N TYR A 23 10.78 -24.14 29.46
CA TYR A 23 12.07 -24.15 28.76
C TYR A 23 13.18 -24.71 29.65
N ASP A 24 13.26 -24.27 30.92
CA ASP A 24 14.31 -24.69 31.84
C ASP A 24 14.16 -26.13 32.33
N GLY A 25 12.92 -26.62 32.46
CA GLY A 25 12.61 -28.00 32.85
C GLY A 25 13.02 -29.05 31.83
N VAL A 26 13.19 -28.65 30.56
CA VAL A 26 13.49 -29.56 29.45
C VAL A 26 14.98 -29.63 29.15
N SER A 27 15.50 -30.86 29.06
CA SER A 27 16.90 -31.13 28.69
C SER A 27 17.06 -31.56 27.22
N ILE A 28 18.23 -31.33 26.63
CA ILE A 28 18.57 -31.82 25.28
C ILE A 28 18.42 -33.35 25.18
N ARG A 29 18.76 -34.07 26.26
CA ARG A 29 18.59 -35.52 26.33
C ARG A 29 17.13 -35.95 26.24
N GLN A 30 16.22 -35.20 26.87
CA GLN A 30 14.77 -35.45 26.80
C GLN A 30 14.26 -35.23 25.37
N ILE A 31 14.63 -34.11 24.74
CA ILE A 31 14.28 -33.82 23.34
C ILE A 31 14.79 -34.93 22.41
N ALA A 32 16.06 -35.34 22.56
CA ALA A 32 16.65 -36.41 21.75
C ALA A 32 15.91 -37.76 21.91
N LYS A 33 15.57 -38.11 23.16
CA LYS A 33 14.81 -39.33 23.48
C LYS A 33 13.45 -39.32 22.79
N GLU A 34 12.73 -38.21 22.87
CA GLU A 34 11.38 -38.07 22.32
C GLU A 34 11.37 -38.04 20.77
N VAL A 35 12.40 -37.44 20.16
CA VAL A 35 12.62 -37.49 18.70
C VAL A 35 13.05 -38.89 18.22
N GLY A 36 13.60 -39.72 19.12
CA GLY A 36 14.13 -41.05 18.81
C GLY A 36 15.54 -41.05 18.22
N ILE A 37 16.39 -40.10 18.63
CA ILE A 37 17.78 -39.96 18.17
C ILE A 37 18.77 -39.94 19.33
N LYS A 38 20.07 -40.08 19.03
CA LYS A 38 21.13 -39.89 20.04
C LYS A 38 21.24 -38.42 20.41
N GLU A 39 21.55 -38.14 21.66
CA GLU A 39 21.74 -36.77 22.16
C GLU A 39 22.75 -35.98 21.33
N SER A 40 23.87 -36.61 20.96
CA SER A 40 24.90 -35.99 20.12
C SER A 40 24.39 -35.61 18.71
N SER A 41 23.32 -36.24 18.21
CA SER A 41 22.75 -35.95 16.90
C SER A 41 21.92 -34.67 16.87
N ILE A 42 21.47 -34.15 18.03
CA ILE A 42 20.79 -32.84 18.11
C ILE A 42 21.72 -31.73 17.60
N TYR A 43 23.00 -31.80 17.99
CA TYR A 43 24.00 -30.79 17.68
C TYR A 43 24.35 -30.68 16.19
N ASN A 44 23.95 -31.67 15.37
CA ASN A 44 24.04 -31.59 13.92
C ASN A 44 22.97 -30.68 13.29
N HIS A 45 21.91 -30.36 14.03
CA HIS A 45 20.76 -29.59 13.56
C HIS A 45 20.59 -28.24 14.27
N TYR A 46 20.91 -28.21 15.57
CA TYR A 46 20.81 -27.04 16.44
C TYR A 46 22.03 -26.98 17.34
N GLN A 47 22.72 -25.84 17.38
CA GLN A 47 23.98 -25.69 18.13
C GLN A 47 23.79 -25.78 19.65
N SER A 48 22.61 -25.45 20.14
CA SER A 48 22.26 -25.43 21.57
C SER A 48 20.75 -25.51 21.77
N LYS A 49 20.30 -25.75 23.01
CA LYS A 49 18.87 -25.64 23.39
C LYS A 49 18.32 -24.25 23.07
N GLU A 50 19.15 -23.24 23.28
CA GLU A 50 18.82 -21.84 23.00
C GLU A 50 18.61 -21.58 21.51
N SER A 51 19.41 -22.19 20.62
CA SER A 51 19.19 -22.07 19.17
C SER A 51 17.88 -22.70 18.69
N ILE A 52 17.35 -23.68 19.43
CA ILE A 52 16.00 -24.22 19.18
C ILE A 52 14.96 -23.18 19.58
N LEU A 53 15.09 -22.60 20.77
CA LEU A 53 14.19 -21.53 21.23
C LEU A 53 14.18 -20.33 20.28
N GLU A 54 15.34 -19.86 19.83
CA GLU A 54 15.44 -18.79 18.82
C GLU A 54 14.69 -19.12 17.54
N SER A 55 14.79 -20.36 17.08
CA SER A 55 14.06 -20.84 15.90
C SER A 55 12.54 -20.79 16.13
N ILE A 56 12.08 -21.10 17.34
CA ILE A 56 10.66 -21.05 17.72
C ILE A 56 10.16 -19.61 17.75
N LEU A 57 10.90 -18.70 18.40
CA LEU A 57 10.56 -17.27 18.45
C LEU A 57 10.57 -16.65 17.04
N SER A 58 11.56 -16.99 16.21
CA SER A 58 11.64 -16.52 14.83
C SER A 58 10.48 -17.04 13.98
N TYR A 59 10.06 -18.29 14.21
CA TYR A 59 8.89 -18.85 13.55
C TYR A 59 7.63 -18.08 13.95
N TYR A 60 7.42 -17.78 15.24
CA TYR A 60 6.30 -16.94 15.67
C TYR A 60 6.28 -15.57 14.97
N ILE A 61 7.42 -14.87 14.92
CA ILE A 61 7.52 -13.57 14.21
C ILE A 61 7.13 -13.72 12.74
N ASN A 62 7.65 -14.74 12.05
CA ASN A 62 7.39 -14.93 10.63
C ASN A 62 5.93 -15.30 10.33
N GLU A 63 5.27 -15.99 11.25
CA GLU A 63 3.92 -16.52 11.01
C GLU A 63 2.82 -15.58 11.53
N MET A 64 3.08 -14.85 12.62
CA MET A 64 2.13 -13.89 13.20
C MET A 64 2.41 -12.47 12.72
N LEU A 65 3.66 -12.02 12.72
CA LEU A 65 4.00 -10.60 12.56
C LEU A 65 4.31 -10.19 11.11
N LYS A 66 4.79 -11.11 10.25
CA LYS A 66 5.04 -10.78 8.83
C LYS A 66 3.77 -10.66 8.00
N GLU A 67 2.65 -11.26 8.42
CA GLU A 67 1.35 -11.13 7.75
C GLU A 67 0.43 -10.08 8.39
N GLU A 68 0.73 -9.61 9.61
CA GLU A 68 -0.01 -8.52 10.29
C GLU A 68 0.38 -7.11 9.82
N ALA A 69 1.39 -6.99 8.96
CA ALA A 69 1.78 -5.75 8.31
C ALA A 69 1.06 -5.51 6.96
N PRO A 70 -0.28 -5.37 6.95
CA PRO A 70 -0.89 -4.47 5.99
C PRO A 70 -1.78 -3.44 6.70
N ILE A 71 -1.22 -2.71 7.68
CA ILE A 71 -1.64 -1.31 7.93
C ILE A 71 -1.55 -0.51 6.62
N MET A 72 -0.68 -0.89 5.68
CA MET A 72 -0.60 -0.31 4.33
C MET A 72 -1.77 -0.70 3.39
N GLN A 73 -2.57 -1.74 3.69
CA GLN A 73 -3.85 -2.00 3.00
C GLN A 73 -5.04 -1.38 3.74
N SER A 74 -4.84 -0.84 4.95
CA SER A 74 -5.91 -0.25 5.77
C SER A 74 -6.54 0.99 5.14
N GLU A 75 -5.82 1.78 4.33
CA GLU A 75 -6.42 2.93 3.62
C GLU A 75 -7.52 2.52 2.62
N LYS A 76 -7.44 1.32 2.02
CA LYS A 76 -8.47 0.80 1.12
C LYS A 76 -9.70 0.32 1.90
N ASN A 77 -9.52 -0.27 3.08
CA ASN A 77 -10.59 -0.92 3.84
C ASN A 77 -11.26 0.00 4.89
N LEU A 78 -10.58 1.05 5.36
CA LEU A 78 -11.17 2.10 6.21
C LEU A 78 -12.30 2.87 5.50
N LYS A 79 -12.39 2.79 4.16
CA LYS A 79 -13.47 3.41 3.39
C LYS A 79 -14.79 2.62 3.36
N ILE A 80 -14.83 1.37 3.85
CA ILE A 80 -15.99 0.48 3.69
C ILE A 80 -16.83 0.40 4.98
N ASP A 81 -16.21 0.03 6.12
CA ASP A 81 -16.79 0.01 7.48
C ASP A 81 -15.71 -0.42 8.50
N PHE A 82 -15.56 0.29 9.61
CA PHE A 82 -14.61 -0.06 10.68
C PHE A 82 -14.87 -1.47 11.25
N ASN A 83 -16.15 -1.86 11.40
CA ASN A 83 -16.49 -3.18 11.93
C ASN A 83 -16.04 -4.29 10.99
N GLN A 84 -16.15 -4.06 9.69
CA GLN A 84 -15.71 -5.02 8.68
C GLN A 84 -14.18 -5.14 8.67
N PHE A 85 -13.46 -4.02 8.70
CA PHE A 85 -11.99 -4.02 8.83
C PHE A 85 -11.54 -4.81 10.07
N TYR A 86 -12.14 -4.51 11.22
CA TYR A 86 -11.80 -5.19 12.46
C TYR A 86 -12.06 -6.70 12.37
N LYS A 87 -13.23 -7.08 11.83
CA LYS A 87 -13.60 -8.48 11.66
C LYS A 87 -12.62 -9.24 10.76
N GLU A 88 -12.26 -8.67 9.61
CA GLU A 88 -11.29 -9.29 8.70
C GLU A 88 -9.90 -9.46 9.36
N GLY A 89 -9.49 -8.47 10.16
CA GLY A 89 -8.26 -8.55 10.95
C GLY A 89 -8.33 -9.62 12.04
N SER A 90 -9.41 -9.64 12.83
CA SER A 90 -9.61 -10.61 13.91
C SER A 90 -9.74 -12.03 13.37
N ASP A 91 -10.46 -12.25 12.26
CA ASP A 91 -10.63 -13.58 11.67
C ASP A 91 -9.27 -14.17 11.27
N ARG A 92 -8.37 -13.36 10.69
CA ARG A 92 -6.99 -13.79 10.37
C ARG A 92 -6.19 -14.10 11.62
N PHE A 93 -6.21 -13.20 12.61
CA PHE A 93 -5.49 -13.39 13.87
C PHE A 93 -5.95 -14.66 14.61
N ILE A 94 -7.26 -14.83 14.77
CA ILE A 94 -7.85 -15.99 15.45
C ILE A 94 -7.59 -17.26 14.68
N SER A 95 -7.73 -17.25 13.35
CA SER A 95 -7.40 -18.41 12.51
C SER A 95 -5.96 -18.85 12.74
N LYS A 96 -5.01 -17.91 12.81
CA LYS A 96 -3.60 -18.24 13.01
C LYS A 96 -3.31 -18.70 14.44
N LEU A 97 -3.83 -17.99 15.43
CA LEU A 97 -3.69 -18.35 16.83
C LEU A 97 -4.29 -19.73 17.13
N SER A 98 -5.38 -20.12 16.46
CA SER A 98 -6.05 -21.42 16.65
C SER A 98 -5.22 -22.62 16.20
N GLU A 99 -4.11 -22.42 15.49
CA GLU A 99 -3.18 -23.49 15.20
C GLU A 99 -2.58 -24.01 16.52
N GLU A 100 -2.68 -25.32 16.76
CA GLU A 100 -2.17 -25.98 17.97
C GLU A 100 -0.72 -25.57 18.30
N LYS A 101 0.10 -25.44 17.25
CA LYS A 101 1.49 -25.01 17.37
C LYS A 101 1.60 -23.57 17.88
N MET A 102 0.75 -22.65 17.40
CA MET A 102 0.74 -21.26 17.84
C MET A 102 0.29 -21.12 19.29
N MET A 103 -0.77 -21.83 19.70
CA MET A 103 -1.19 -21.87 21.11
C MET A 103 -0.05 -22.29 22.04
N LYS A 104 0.69 -23.36 21.67
CA LYS A 104 1.85 -23.83 22.44
C LYS A 104 2.97 -22.80 22.51
N ILE A 105 3.30 -22.15 21.39
CA ILE A 105 4.35 -21.11 21.38
C ILE A 105 3.93 -19.89 22.20
N THR A 106 2.67 -19.46 22.10
CA THR A 106 2.10 -18.38 22.91
C THR A 106 2.23 -18.68 24.40
N ARG A 107 1.90 -19.90 24.80
CA ARG A 107 2.10 -20.35 26.19
C ARG A 107 3.56 -20.30 26.62
N ILE A 108 4.50 -20.76 25.78
CA ILE A 108 5.93 -20.76 26.11
C ILE A 108 6.39 -19.35 26.48
N PHE A 109 6.14 -18.35 25.63
CA PHE A 109 6.67 -17.02 25.93
C PHE A 109 5.95 -16.35 27.11
N LEU A 110 4.67 -16.65 27.35
CA LEU A 110 3.94 -16.11 28.51
C LEU A 110 4.48 -16.66 29.83
N VAL A 111 4.65 -17.98 29.92
CA VAL A 111 5.15 -18.68 31.12
C VAL A 111 6.61 -18.32 31.40
N GLU A 112 7.46 -18.33 30.37
CA GLU A 112 8.89 -18.18 30.56
C GLU A 112 9.35 -16.72 30.73
N SER A 113 8.52 -15.75 30.36
CA SER A 113 8.88 -14.32 30.41
C SER A 113 9.29 -13.81 31.79
N TYR A 114 8.85 -14.47 32.87
CA TYR A 114 9.19 -14.08 34.23
C TYR A 114 10.62 -14.44 34.63
N HIS A 115 11.20 -15.53 34.10
CA HIS A 115 12.51 -16.06 34.51
C HIS A 115 13.57 -16.01 33.40
N ASN A 116 13.15 -15.97 32.13
CA ASN A 116 14.05 -16.04 30.98
C ASN A 116 14.20 -14.65 30.32
N GLU A 117 15.37 -14.02 30.49
CA GLU A 117 15.64 -12.65 29.99
C GLU A 117 15.45 -12.51 28.48
N LYS A 118 15.77 -13.55 27.71
CA LYS A 118 15.63 -13.52 26.25
C LYS A 118 14.18 -13.50 25.83
N ILE A 119 13.36 -14.36 26.45
CA ILE A 119 11.91 -14.40 26.22
C ILE A 119 11.27 -13.12 26.73
N LYS A 120 11.70 -12.59 27.88
CA LYS A 120 11.24 -11.30 28.40
C LYS A 120 11.48 -10.17 27.40
N ASN A 121 12.68 -10.09 26.80
CA ASN A 121 12.99 -9.08 25.79
C ASN A 121 12.15 -9.30 24.52
N PHE A 122 11.97 -10.54 24.09
CA PHE A 122 11.07 -10.89 22.98
C PHE A 122 9.62 -10.43 23.24
N VAL A 123 9.06 -10.69 24.43
CA VAL A 123 7.71 -10.23 24.80
C VAL A 123 7.64 -8.71 24.84
N LYS A 124 8.65 -8.04 25.41
CA LYS A 124 8.68 -6.58 25.49
C LYS A 124 8.73 -5.92 24.11
N GLU A 125 9.58 -6.41 23.22
CA GLU A 125 9.88 -5.75 21.95
C GLU A 125 8.97 -6.25 20.82
N ALA A 126 8.91 -7.56 20.60
CA ALA A 126 8.23 -8.16 19.45
C ALA A 126 6.74 -8.40 19.67
N ILE A 127 6.31 -8.65 20.93
CA ILE A 127 4.90 -8.87 21.24
C ILE A 127 4.24 -7.53 21.60
N ILE A 128 4.71 -6.87 22.66
CA ILE A 128 4.10 -5.64 23.16
C ILE A 128 4.47 -4.43 22.30
N GLY A 129 5.77 -4.14 22.15
CA GLY A 129 6.23 -2.93 21.47
C GLY A 129 5.77 -2.84 20.01
N TYR A 130 5.98 -3.91 19.24
CA TYR A 130 5.57 -3.97 17.85
C TYR A 130 4.04 -3.80 17.68
N ALA A 131 3.25 -4.50 18.49
CA ALA A 131 1.80 -4.44 18.37
C ALA A 131 1.23 -3.07 18.78
N ILE A 132 1.72 -2.49 19.88
CA ILE A 132 1.28 -1.14 20.30
C ILE A 132 1.58 -0.12 19.21
N ASN A 133 2.79 -0.11 18.66
CA ASN A 133 3.15 0.79 17.56
C ASN A 133 2.23 0.60 16.34
N GLY A 134 1.88 -0.65 16.02
CA GLY A 134 0.92 -0.96 14.96
C GLY A 134 -0.47 -0.35 15.21
N TRP A 135 -0.98 -0.48 16.44
CA TRP A 135 -2.28 0.09 16.83
C TRP A 135 -2.25 1.62 16.93
N GLU A 136 -1.16 2.21 17.43
CA GLU A 136 -0.99 3.67 17.45
C GLU A 136 -1.06 4.23 16.03
N ASN A 137 -0.29 3.67 15.08
CA ASN A 137 -0.33 4.10 13.67
C ASN A 137 -1.74 4.00 13.07
N LEU A 138 -2.48 2.93 13.38
CA LEU A 138 -3.86 2.77 12.89
C LEU A 138 -4.79 3.82 13.51
N PHE A 139 -4.71 4.07 14.81
CA PHE A 139 -5.55 5.05 15.47
C PHE A 139 -5.17 6.49 15.08
N GLU A 140 -3.89 6.79 14.82
CA GLU A 140 -3.45 8.04 14.21
C GLU A 140 -4.08 8.22 12.83
N LEU A 141 -4.03 7.20 11.96
CA LEU A 141 -4.72 7.24 10.67
C LEU A 141 -6.23 7.47 10.83
N MET A 142 -6.86 6.81 11.81
CA MET A 142 -8.29 7.01 12.09
C MET A 142 -8.59 8.43 12.58
N LYS A 143 -7.68 9.05 13.33
CA LYS A 143 -7.77 10.44 13.78
C LYS A 143 -7.57 11.42 12.63
N GLU A 144 -6.57 11.20 11.78
CA GLU A 144 -6.32 11.97 10.54
C GLU A 144 -7.53 11.94 9.60
N LYS A 145 -8.17 10.78 9.44
CA LYS A 145 -9.39 10.61 8.62
C LYS A 145 -10.68 10.97 9.38
N LYS A 146 -10.58 11.50 10.61
CA LYS A 146 -11.71 11.90 11.46
C LYS A 146 -12.77 10.80 11.70
N PHE A 147 -12.35 9.54 11.80
CA PHE A 147 -13.21 8.45 12.31
C PHE A 147 -13.35 8.50 13.83
N ILE A 148 -12.34 9.04 14.52
CA ILE A 148 -12.31 9.24 15.97
C ILE A 148 -11.98 10.70 16.30
N LYS A 149 -12.33 11.13 17.51
CA LYS A 149 -12.16 12.50 18.01
C LYS A 149 -10.70 12.94 18.00
N MET A 150 -10.46 14.22 17.75
CA MET A 150 -9.12 14.80 17.68
C MET A 150 -8.43 14.91 19.06
N ASP A 151 -9.18 14.88 20.15
CA ASP A 151 -8.65 14.86 21.51
C ASP A 151 -8.44 13.42 22.04
N ALA A 152 -8.71 12.39 21.23
CA ALA A 152 -8.48 11.01 21.62
C ALA A 152 -6.99 10.77 21.91
N ASP A 153 -6.74 10.14 23.06
CA ASP A 153 -5.43 9.66 23.49
C ASP A 153 -5.11 8.34 22.77
N ILE A 154 -4.29 8.45 21.72
CA ILE A 154 -3.97 7.34 20.83
C ILE A 154 -3.22 6.23 21.55
N LYS A 155 -2.26 6.60 22.40
CA LYS A 155 -1.49 5.65 23.18
C LYS A 155 -2.38 4.87 24.14
N GLN A 156 -3.26 5.58 24.86
CA GLN A 156 -4.21 4.93 25.75
C GLN A 156 -5.15 4.00 24.98
N LEU A 157 -5.60 4.36 23.77
CA LEU A 157 -6.42 3.49 22.93
C LEU A 157 -5.68 2.22 22.50
N ALA A 158 -4.44 2.35 22.02
CA ALA A 158 -3.60 1.23 21.61
C ALA A 158 -3.32 0.27 22.77
N GLU A 159 -2.89 0.81 23.92
CA GLU A 159 -2.64 0.04 25.14
C GLU A 159 -3.92 -0.66 25.63
N SER A 160 -5.04 0.07 25.70
CA SER A 160 -6.32 -0.50 26.19
C SER A 160 -6.82 -1.61 25.28
N PHE A 161 -6.64 -1.47 23.96
CA PHE A 161 -7.04 -2.48 23.01
C PHE A 161 -6.15 -3.72 23.13
N TYR A 162 -4.84 -3.54 23.04
CA TYR A 162 -3.89 -4.64 22.96
C TYR A 162 -3.76 -5.40 24.28
N TYR A 163 -3.64 -4.69 25.41
CA TYR A 163 -3.47 -5.33 26.72
C TYR A 163 -4.68 -6.13 27.16
N TYR A 164 -5.89 -5.77 26.72
CA TYR A 164 -7.07 -6.57 27.02
C TYR A 164 -6.92 -7.99 26.45
N GLY A 165 -6.62 -8.12 25.15
CA GLY A 165 -6.41 -9.43 24.52
C GLY A 165 -5.22 -10.18 25.13
N LEU A 166 -4.09 -9.51 25.36
CA LEU A 166 -2.93 -10.14 25.99
C LEU A 166 -3.26 -10.68 27.40
N PHE A 167 -4.07 -9.96 28.17
CA PHE A 167 -4.49 -10.40 29.49
C PHE A 167 -5.45 -11.60 29.44
N LEU A 168 -6.31 -11.71 28.42
CA LEU A 168 -7.13 -12.92 28.22
C LEU A 168 -6.27 -14.15 27.95
N LEU A 169 -5.20 -14.01 27.16
CA LEU A 169 -4.25 -15.09 26.93
C LEU A 169 -3.50 -15.46 28.22
N TYR A 170 -3.14 -14.47 29.03
CA TYR A 170 -2.56 -14.69 30.34
C TYR A 170 -3.53 -15.45 31.28
N GLU A 171 -4.79 -15.02 31.36
CA GLU A 171 -5.86 -15.69 32.14
C GLU A 171 -5.97 -17.17 31.73
N HIS A 172 -6.05 -17.45 30.44
CA HIS A 172 -6.13 -18.81 29.91
C HIS A 172 -4.89 -19.66 30.23
N PHE A 173 -3.71 -19.18 29.86
CA PHE A 173 -2.48 -20.00 29.92
C PHE A 173 -1.82 -20.06 31.29
N ILE A 174 -2.06 -19.10 32.17
CA ILE A 174 -1.38 -19.00 33.48
C ILE A 174 -2.33 -19.31 34.64
N ILE A 175 -3.59 -18.87 34.57
CA ILE A 175 -4.54 -19.01 35.68
C ILE A 175 -5.40 -20.26 35.50
N ASN A 176 -5.93 -20.46 34.30
CA ASN A 176 -6.94 -21.46 34.02
C ASN A 176 -6.39 -22.76 33.40
N TYR A 177 -5.12 -22.79 33.02
CA TYR A 177 -4.53 -23.93 32.34
C TYR A 177 -4.49 -25.19 33.23
N PRO A 178 -4.85 -26.39 32.72
CA PRO A 178 -5.34 -26.68 31.37
C PRO A 178 -6.87 -26.52 31.23
N GLU A 179 -7.27 -25.65 30.30
CA GLU A 179 -8.66 -25.49 29.85
C GLU A 179 -8.78 -25.82 28.35
N ASP A 180 -10.01 -25.91 27.84
CA ASP A 180 -10.28 -26.19 26.43
C ASP A 180 -9.93 -24.96 25.55
N ASP A 181 -8.90 -25.11 24.72
CA ASP A 181 -8.43 -24.05 23.80
C ASP A 181 -9.52 -23.61 22.80
N GLU A 182 -10.39 -24.52 22.36
CA GLU A 182 -11.44 -24.22 21.38
C GLU A 182 -12.57 -23.40 22.01
N GLU A 183 -12.98 -23.75 23.23
CA GLU A 183 -13.96 -22.96 23.99
C GLU A 183 -13.40 -21.58 24.36
N PHE A 184 -12.14 -21.52 24.80
CA PHE A 184 -11.44 -20.27 25.07
C PHE A 184 -11.41 -19.36 23.84
N LEU A 185 -11.04 -19.86 22.66
CA LEU A 185 -10.92 -19.03 21.46
C LEU A 185 -12.27 -18.40 21.04
N LYS A 186 -13.37 -19.14 21.19
CA LYS A 186 -14.73 -18.60 20.96
C LYS A 186 -15.07 -17.48 21.94
N ASP A 187 -14.72 -17.65 23.21
CA ASP A 187 -14.95 -16.62 24.22
C ASP A 187 -14.03 -15.41 24.04
N PHE A 188 -12.77 -15.64 23.68
CA PHE A 188 -11.75 -14.64 23.40
C PHE A 188 -12.18 -13.71 22.26
N GLU A 189 -12.62 -14.26 21.11
CA GLU A 189 -13.12 -13.48 19.98
C GLU A 189 -14.32 -12.61 20.38
N ARG A 190 -15.27 -13.20 21.12
CA ARG A 190 -16.45 -12.50 21.62
C ARG A 190 -16.09 -11.35 22.56
N ARG A 191 -15.21 -11.58 23.53
CA ARG A 191 -14.78 -10.59 24.53
C ARG A 191 -13.99 -9.46 23.90
N THR A 192 -13.01 -9.76 23.05
CA THR A 192 -12.19 -8.76 22.35
C THR A 192 -13.02 -7.91 21.39
N THR A 193 -13.95 -8.50 20.65
CA THR A 193 -14.88 -7.78 19.77
C THR A 193 -15.76 -6.80 20.57
N ASN A 194 -16.31 -7.23 21.72
CA ASN A 194 -17.14 -6.37 22.55
C ASN A 194 -16.34 -5.22 23.18
N HIS A 195 -15.14 -5.51 23.68
CA HIS A 195 -14.21 -4.51 24.19
C HIS A 195 -13.89 -3.46 23.11
N MET A 196 -13.62 -3.91 21.89
CA MET A 196 -13.32 -3.01 20.79
C MET A 196 -14.49 -2.08 20.44
N LYS A 197 -15.72 -2.61 20.42
CA LYS A 197 -16.91 -1.79 20.21
C LYS A 197 -17.08 -0.73 21.30
N ILE A 198 -16.79 -1.05 22.56
CA ILE A 198 -16.87 -0.10 23.67
C ILE A 198 -15.84 1.00 23.50
N LEU A 199 -14.57 0.64 23.28
CA LEU A 199 -13.49 1.60 23.03
C LEU A 199 -13.83 2.52 21.85
N PHE A 200 -14.16 1.94 20.69
CA PHE A 200 -14.44 2.72 19.49
C PHE A 200 -15.65 3.65 19.66
N ASN A 201 -16.74 3.18 20.30
CA ASN A 201 -17.90 4.03 20.56
C ASN A 201 -17.60 5.21 21.51
N SER A 202 -16.60 5.10 22.38
CA SER A 202 -16.21 6.20 23.27
C SER A 202 -15.53 7.36 22.54
N VAL A 203 -14.82 7.04 21.45
CA VAL A 203 -13.98 8.00 20.70
C VAL A 203 -14.49 8.31 19.30
N LYS A 204 -15.51 7.61 18.79
CA LYS A 204 -16.11 7.96 17.49
C LYS A 204 -16.68 9.37 17.50
N ILE A 205 -16.61 10.03 16.34
CA ILE A 205 -17.24 11.34 16.13
C ILE A 205 -18.76 11.16 16.01
N ASP A 206 -19.54 11.81 16.89
CA ASP A 206 -21.00 11.80 16.81
C ASP A 206 -21.51 13.10 16.17
N THR A 207 -21.95 13.02 14.91
CA THR A 207 -22.50 14.18 14.18
C THR A 207 -23.75 14.82 14.82
N LYS A 208 -24.36 14.19 15.83
CA LYS A 208 -25.45 14.77 16.63
C LYS A 208 -24.96 15.58 17.83
N ASN A 209 -23.69 15.46 18.21
CA ASN A 209 -23.05 16.23 19.26
C ASN A 209 -22.55 17.58 18.68
N PRO A 210 -22.95 18.75 19.25
CA PRO A 210 -22.58 20.06 18.73
C PRO A 210 -21.06 20.33 18.64
N LYS A 211 -20.26 19.77 19.57
CA LYS A 211 -18.79 19.91 19.54
C LYS A 211 -18.17 19.14 18.37
N ASP A 212 -18.62 17.90 18.19
CA ASP A 212 -18.18 17.00 17.12
C ASP A 212 -18.66 17.51 15.74
N LYS A 213 -19.81 18.21 15.70
CA LYS A 213 -20.31 18.91 14.51
C LYS A 213 -19.40 20.09 14.11
N LEU A 214 -18.94 20.88 15.08
CA LEU A 214 -17.95 21.95 14.90
C LEU A 214 -16.55 21.43 14.51
N GLU A 215 -16.16 20.24 14.94
CA GLU A 215 -14.91 19.57 14.51
C GLU A 215 -14.97 19.07 13.06
N LYS A 216 -16.18 18.73 12.57
CA LYS A 216 -16.43 18.44 11.16
C LYS A 216 -16.45 19.72 10.30
N GLU A 217 -16.98 20.82 10.83
CA GLU A 217 -17.05 22.14 10.16
C GLU A 217 -15.72 22.92 10.15
N LYS A 218 -14.68 22.46 10.86
CA LYS A 218 -13.32 23.04 10.87
C LYS A 218 -12.33 22.37 9.90
N GLU A 219 -12.83 21.60 8.95
CA GLU A 219 -12.01 21.19 7.81
C GLU A 219 -11.74 22.42 6.92
N PRO A 220 -10.52 22.62 6.39
CA PRO A 220 -10.48 23.23 5.07
C PRO A 220 -11.31 22.30 4.17
N GLU A 221 -12.32 22.81 3.47
CA GLU A 221 -13.08 21.98 2.53
C GLU A 221 -12.13 21.54 1.41
N GLU A 222 -11.45 20.41 1.62
CA GLU A 222 -10.68 19.75 0.58
C GLU A 222 -11.69 19.19 -0.41
N THR A 223 -11.76 19.81 -1.58
CA THR A 223 -12.72 19.42 -2.60
C THR A 223 -11.98 18.94 -3.83
N ILE A 224 -12.24 17.71 -4.23
CA ILE A 224 -11.84 17.20 -5.54
C ILE A 224 -13.05 17.33 -6.46
N ARG A 225 -12.92 18.16 -7.49
CA ARG A 225 -14.00 18.42 -8.46
C ARG A 225 -13.43 18.48 -9.87
N LEU A 226 -14.33 18.36 -10.86
CA LEU A 226 -13.98 18.59 -12.25
C LEU A 226 -13.40 20.00 -12.42
N GLU A 227 -12.39 20.10 -13.29
CA GLU A 227 -11.87 21.39 -13.75
C GLU A 227 -12.95 22.14 -14.54
N GLU A 228 -13.11 23.42 -14.25
CA GLU A 228 -13.98 24.34 -14.96
C GLU A 228 -13.16 25.40 -15.73
N GLU A 229 -13.76 26.07 -16.72
CA GLU A 229 -13.05 27.09 -17.52
C GLU A 229 -12.45 28.23 -16.68
N LYS A 230 -13.09 28.57 -15.56
CA LYS A 230 -12.61 29.59 -14.61
C LYS A 230 -11.29 29.21 -13.94
N ASP A 231 -10.96 27.92 -13.91
CA ASP A 231 -9.79 27.36 -13.21
C ASP A 231 -8.53 27.37 -14.10
N HIS A 232 -8.70 27.47 -15.43
CA HIS A 232 -7.66 27.19 -16.40
C HIS A 232 -6.36 27.98 -16.18
N ILE A 233 -6.47 29.28 -15.90
CA ILE A 233 -5.30 30.15 -15.68
C ILE A 233 -4.56 29.74 -14.40
N LYS A 234 -5.27 29.40 -13.32
CA LYS A 234 -4.68 28.98 -12.05
C LYS A 234 -3.97 27.63 -12.23
N VAL A 235 -4.61 26.68 -12.92
CA VAL A 235 -4.01 25.38 -13.27
C VAL A 235 -2.76 25.55 -14.13
N GLU A 236 -2.81 26.40 -15.16
CA GLU A 236 -1.65 26.68 -16.03
C GLU A 236 -0.48 27.26 -15.23
N ASN A 237 -0.73 28.15 -14.26
CA ASN A 237 0.31 28.65 -13.35
C ASN A 237 0.89 27.54 -12.46
N ILE A 238 0.05 26.71 -11.83
CA ILE A 238 0.51 25.60 -10.98
C ILE A 238 1.36 24.61 -11.77
N VAL A 239 0.93 24.25 -12.98
CA VAL A 239 1.67 23.35 -13.87
C VAL A 239 2.98 24.01 -14.31
N ARG A 240 2.95 25.28 -14.72
CA ARG A 240 4.15 26.02 -15.11
C ARG A 240 5.15 26.04 -13.95
N ASP A 241 4.69 26.29 -12.73
CA ASP A 241 5.54 26.34 -11.55
C ASP A 241 6.12 24.98 -11.18
N ALA A 242 5.32 23.92 -11.25
CA ALA A 242 5.76 22.57 -10.91
C ALA A 242 6.82 22.01 -11.87
N PHE A 243 6.80 22.41 -13.14
CA PHE A 243 7.70 21.87 -14.18
C PHE A 243 8.81 22.84 -14.61
N TRP A 244 8.79 24.11 -14.16
CA TRP A 244 9.76 25.13 -14.60
C TRP A 244 11.21 24.72 -14.29
N ASN A 245 12.04 24.63 -15.33
CA ASN A 245 13.44 24.19 -15.27
C ASN A 245 13.64 22.74 -14.76
N VAL A 246 12.59 21.90 -14.70
CA VAL A 246 12.71 20.52 -14.22
C VAL A 246 13.34 19.63 -15.28
N TYR A 247 12.74 19.55 -16.47
CA TYR A 247 13.22 18.68 -17.54
C TYR A 247 14.00 19.41 -18.63
N ARG A 248 13.82 20.72 -18.74
CA ARG A 248 14.40 21.61 -19.77
C ARG A 248 14.37 23.05 -19.28
N PRO A 249 15.14 23.98 -19.85
CA PRO A 249 15.00 25.40 -19.54
C PRO A 249 13.58 25.90 -19.85
N GLY A 250 12.87 26.39 -18.83
CA GLY A 250 11.44 26.68 -18.91
C GLY A 250 10.55 25.46 -18.61
N ALA A 251 9.31 25.47 -19.09
CA ALA A 251 8.38 24.34 -19.03
C ALA A 251 7.52 24.34 -20.28
N TYR A 252 7.08 23.16 -20.74
CA TYR A 252 6.14 23.03 -21.86
C TYR A 252 4.76 22.58 -21.38
N GLU A 253 4.69 22.03 -20.17
CA GLU A 253 3.55 21.31 -19.62
C GLU A 253 2.32 22.20 -19.46
N HIS A 254 2.48 23.48 -19.09
CA HIS A 254 1.36 24.43 -19.01
C HIS A 254 0.78 24.78 -20.38
N TYR A 255 1.64 24.90 -21.40
CA TYR A 255 1.20 25.09 -22.78
C TYR A 255 0.51 23.82 -23.34
N ILE A 256 1.02 22.63 -23.00
CA ILE A 256 0.38 21.35 -23.34
C ILE A 256 -1.01 21.31 -22.71
N VAL A 257 -1.14 21.59 -21.41
CA VAL A 257 -2.45 21.62 -20.71
C VAL A 257 -3.40 22.61 -21.39
N HIS A 258 -2.93 23.82 -21.72
CA HIS A 258 -3.72 24.83 -22.42
C HIS A 258 -4.32 24.31 -23.74
N ASN A 259 -3.49 23.69 -24.57
CA ASN A 259 -3.91 23.20 -25.87
C ASN A 259 -4.71 21.89 -25.77
N LEU A 260 -4.41 21.06 -24.77
CA LEU A 260 -5.07 19.77 -24.59
C LEU A 260 -6.57 19.96 -24.40
N ARG A 261 -7.01 20.98 -23.64
CA ARG A 261 -8.45 21.27 -23.44
C ARG A 261 -9.23 21.54 -24.74
N LYS A 262 -8.54 21.87 -25.84
CA LYS A 262 -9.11 22.11 -27.18
C LYS A 262 -8.95 20.90 -28.12
N ASP A 263 -8.15 19.91 -27.74
CA ASP A 263 -7.83 18.75 -28.57
C ASP A 263 -8.86 17.62 -28.40
N SER A 264 -9.17 16.94 -29.51
CA SER A 264 -10.13 15.82 -29.51
C SER A 264 -9.72 14.61 -28.68
N SER A 265 -8.45 14.52 -28.27
CA SER A 265 -7.95 13.45 -27.39
C SER A 265 -8.29 13.66 -25.92
N PHE A 266 -8.60 14.89 -25.50
CA PHE A 266 -8.82 15.25 -24.10
C PHE A 266 -10.03 14.54 -23.50
N ILE A 267 -9.84 13.97 -22.31
CA ILE A 267 -10.89 13.30 -21.55
C ILE A 267 -11.38 14.26 -20.48
N LYS A 268 -12.29 15.14 -20.87
CA LYS A 268 -12.86 16.17 -19.98
C LYS A 268 -13.44 15.60 -18.68
N ASP A 269 -13.99 14.38 -18.73
CA ASP A 269 -14.62 13.73 -17.57
C ASP A 269 -13.58 13.14 -16.59
N LEU A 270 -12.28 13.28 -16.90
CA LEU A 270 -11.15 12.92 -16.02
C LEU A 270 -10.19 14.09 -15.79
N ALA A 271 -10.61 15.34 -16.08
CA ALA A 271 -9.86 16.54 -15.74
C ALA A 271 -10.33 17.06 -14.39
N TYR A 272 -9.49 16.94 -13.36
CA TYR A 272 -9.85 17.25 -11.98
C TYR A 272 -8.87 18.23 -11.35
N VAL A 273 -9.40 19.07 -10.47
CA VAL A 273 -8.63 19.92 -9.56
C VAL A 273 -8.84 19.46 -8.12
N ILE A 274 -7.87 19.75 -7.27
CA ILE A 274 -8.01 19.63 -5.81
C ILE A 274 -7.87 21.02 -5.19
N GLU A 275 -8.85 21.35 -4.36
CA GLU A 275 -8.98 22.63 -3.67
C GLU A 275 -8.71 22.45 -2.18
N GLU A 276 -8.13 23.46 -1.54
CA GLU A 276 -8.02 23.56 -0.08
C GLU A 276 -8.34 25.01 0.32
N ASN A 277 -9.33 25.22 1.19
CA ASN A 277 -9.84 26.55 1.57
C ASN A 277 -10.22 27.42 0.36
N ASP A 278 -10.99 26.86 -0.58
CA ASP A 278 -11.39 27.51 -1.84
C ASP A 278 -10.23 27.92 -2.78
N GLU A 279 -9.00 27.47 -2.51
CA GLU A 279 -7.85 27.67 -3.40
C GLU A 279 -7.51 26.37 -4.12
N ILE A 280 -7.41 26.42 -5.46
CA ILE A 280 -6.89 25.30 -6.25
C ILE A 280 -5.41 25.14 -5.96
N ILE A 281 -5.03 23.97 -5.45
CA ILE A 281 -3.65 23.62 -5.09
C ILE A 281 -3.07 22.51 -5.97
N GLY A 282 -3.87 21.93 -6.87
CA GLY A 282 -3.39 20.88 -7.76
C GLY A 282 -4.37 20.50 -8.85
N HIS A 283 -3.87 19.78 -9.84
CA HIS A 283 -4.62 19.36 -11.02
C HIS A 283 -4.10 18.03 -11.57
N ILE A 284 -4.98 17.29 -12.24
CA ILE A 284 -4.68 16.10 -13.03
C ILE A 284 -5.57 16.06 -14.26
N ASN A 285 -5.04 15.66 -15.41
CA ASN A 285 -5.84 15.37 -16.60
C ASN A 285 -5.43 14.09 -17.32
N TYR A 286 -6.24 13.71 -18.30
CA TYR A 286 -6.07 12.52 -19.10
C TYR A 286 -6.36 12.83 -20.58
N SER A 287 -5.70 12.07 -21.45
CA SER A 287 -5.91 12.17 -22.89
C SER A 287 -5.82 10.80 -23.56
N ASN A 288 -6.35 10.69 -24.77
CA ASN A 288 -6.28 9.46 -25.57
C ASN A 288 -5.16 9.55 -26.60
N GLY A 289 -4.09 8.80 -26.35
CA GLY A 289 -3.09 8.47 -27.36
C GLY A 289 -3.58 7.36 -28.30
N ARG A 290 -2.66 6.88 -29.13
CA ARG A 290 -2.91 5.81 -30.11
C ARG A 290 -1.98 4.64 -29.85
N LEU A 291 -2.53 3.45 -29.65
CA LEU A 291 -1.78 2.20 -29.60
C LEU A 291 -1.87 1.48 -30.94
N ASN A 292 -0.72 1.33 -31.62
CA ASN A 292 -0.58 0.47 -32.79
C ASN A 292 -0.08 -0.90 -32.36
N LEU A 293 -0.67 -1.96 -32.92
CA LEU A 293 -0.27 -3.34 -32.64
C LEU A 293 0.31 -3.98 -33.89
N TYR A 294 1.39 -4.74 -33.71
CA TYR A 294 2.17 -5.39 -34.74
C TYR A 294 2.30 -6.89 -34.45
N ARG A 295 2.37 -7.68 -35.52
CA ARG A 295 2.64 -9.12 -35.49
C ARG A 295 3.74 -9.45 -36.49
N LYS A 296 4.64 -10.35 -36.13
CA LYS A 296 5.66 -10.87 -37.03
C LYS A 296 5.01 -11.78 -38.06
N ASN A 297 5.30 -11.53 -39.33
CA ASN A 297 4.99 -12.48 -40.38
C ASN A 297 5.95 -13.68 -40.34
N ARG A 298 5.75 -14.64 -41.24
CA ARG A 298 6.61 -15.84 -41.38
C ARG A 298 8.10 -15.55 -41.65
N TYR A 299 8.46 -14.31 -41.95
CA TYR A 299 9.82 -13.84 -42.20
C TYR A 299 10.39 -12.99 -41.06
N GLY A 300 9.66 -12.87 -39.93
CA GLY A 300 10.08 -12.06 -38.78
C GLY A 300 9.85 -10.56 -38.93
N VAL A 301 9.14 -10.10 -39.97
CA VAL A 301 8.87 -8.68 -40.23
C VAL A 301 7.57 -8.28 -39.55
N ASP A 302 7.60 -7.16 -38.82
CA ASP A 302 6.42 -6.58 -38.17
C ASP A 302 5.40 -6.09 -39.19
N ILE A 303 4.21 -6.67 -39.14
CA ILE A 303 3.02 -6.24 -39.89
C ILE A 303 2.02 -5.66 -38.90
N LYS A 304 1.52 -4.45 -39.18
CA LYS A 304 0.47 -3.83 -38.37
C LYS A 304 -0.82 -4.65 -38.47
N VAL A 305 -1.37 -5.07 -37.33
CA VAL A 305 -2.57 -5.93 -37.26
C VAL A 305 -3.82 -5.23 -36.75
N SER A 306 -3.72 -4.00 -36.25
CA SER A 306 -4.88 -3.19 -35.89
C SER A 306 -5.29 -2.22 -37.02
N GLU A 307 -6.48 -2.44 -37.60
CA GLU A 307 -7.08 -1.55 -38.62
C GLU A 307 -7.61 -0.21 -38.05
N GLY A 308 -7.72 -0.08 -36.73
CA GLY A 308 -8.19 1.12 -36.05
C GLY A 308 -7.31 1.46 -34.85
N ARG A 309 -7.03 2.74 -34.66
CA ARG A 309 -6.33 3.31 -33.50
C ARG A 309 -7.05 2.84 -32.23
N LYS A 310 -6.45 1.93 -31.44
CA LYS A 310 -7.01 1.71 -30.10
C LYS A 310 -6.73 2.98 -29.30
N LYS A 311 -7.80 3.61 -28.80
CA LYS A 311 -7.69 4.70 -27.83
C LYS A 311 -6.96 4.12 -26.62
N ALA A 312 -5.85 4.73 -26.28
CA ALA A 312 -5.03 4.34 -25.16
C ALA A 312 -4.93 5.56 -24.25
N THR A 313 -5.52 5.46 -23.07
CA THR A 313 -5.60 6.56 -22.14
C THR A 313 -4.25 6.78 -21.48
N VAL A 314 -3.77 8.01 -21.45
CA VAL A 314 -2.56 8.43 -20.74
C VAL A 314 -2.92 9.43 -19.66
N LEU A 315 -2.34 9.25 -18.48
CA LEU A 315 -2.43 10.15 -17.35
C LEU A 315 -1.37 11.24 -17.49
N GLY A 316 -1.82 12.49 -17.42
CA GLY A 316 -0.95 13.64 -17.24
C GLY A 316 -1.11 14.72 -18.31
N PRO A 317 -0.66 15.96 -17.99
CA PRO A 317 0.15 16.30 -16.80
C PRO A 317 -0.60 16.30 -15.46
N ILE A 318 0.12 15.93 -14.39
CA ILE A 318 -0.29 16.09 -13.00
C ILE A 318 0.64 17.11 -12.32
N ALA A 319 0.07 18.05 -11.57
CA ALA A 319 0.83 19.04 -10.83
C ALA A 319 0.17 19.34 -9.48
N ILE A 320 1.01 19.48 -8.44
CA ILE A 320 0.62 20.04 -7.15
C ILE A 320 1.47 21.27 -6.93
N ASP A 321 0.83 22.36 -6.48
CA ASP A 321 1.52 23.59 -6.09
C ASP A 321 2.66 23.24 -5.12
N SER A 322 3.85 23.78 -5.41
CA SER A 322 5.08 23.51 -4.66
C SER A 322 4.93 23.63 -3.12
N LYS A 323 4.07 24.54 -2.64
CA LYS A 323 3.82 24.74 -1.20
C LYS A 323 3.09 23.56 -0.54
N TYR A 324 2.39 22.77 -1.34
CA TYR A 324 1.52 21.67 -0.91
C TYR A 324 2.10 20.29 -1.28
N GLN A 325 3.25 20.23 -1.95
CA GLN A 325 3.92 18.98 -2.28
C GLN A 325 4.32 18.17 -1.02
N SER A 326 4.48 16.86 -1.18
CA SER A 326 4.79 15.90 -0.10
C SER A 326 3.71 15.74 0.99
N ASN A 327 2.54 16.38 0.86
CA ASN A 327 1.38 16.21 1.77
C ASN A 327 0.32 15.21 1.26
N GLY A 328 0.61 14.49 0.16
CA GLY A 328 -0.26 13.43 -0.34
C GLY A 328 -1.38 13.84 -1.31
N TYR A 329 -1.58 15.13 -1.61
CA TYR A 329 -2.61 15.60 -2.56
C TYR A 329 -2.52 14.96 -3.95
N GLY A 330 -1.30 14.81 -4.50
CA GLY A 330 -1.09 14.13 -5.79
C GLY A 330 -1.55 12.67 -5.75
N SER A 331 -1.30 11.96 -4.64
CA SER A 331 -1.80 10.60 -4.45
C SER A 331 -3.32 10.54 -4.40
N LYS A 332 -3.98 11.53 -3.77
CA LYS A 332 -5.43 11.61 -3.72
C LYS A 332 -6.03 11.80 -5.12
N LEU A 333 -5.51 12.74 -5.90
CA LEU A 333 -5.92 12.99 -7.29
C LEU A 333 -5.76 11.76 -8.19
N ILE A 334 -4.59 11.10 -8.14
CA ILE A 334 -4.31 9.89 -8.95
C ILE A 334 -5.28 8.77 -8.57
N ARG A 335 -5.46 8.49 -7.27
CA ARG A 335 -6.36 7.43 -6.82
C ARG A 335 -7.82 7.72 -7.20
N HIS A 336 -8.28 8.96 -7.01
CA HIS A 336 -9.64 9.37 -7.35
C HIS A 336 -9.92 9.17 -8.84
N THR A 337 -9.05 9.71 -9.70
CA THR A 337 -9.25 9.65 -11.15
C THR A 337 -9.02 8.27 -11.75
N LEU A 338 -8.13 7.43 -11.19
CA LEU A 338 -7.98 6.05 -11.65
C LEU A 338 -9.21 5.19 -11.31
N ASN A 339 -9.88 5.43 -10.18
CA ASN A 339 -11.15 4.78 -9.88
C ASN A 339 -12.24 5.20 -10.88
N LEU A 340 -12.34 6.50 -11.20
CA LEU A 340 -13.28 6.99 -12.21
C LEU A 340 -12.96 6.43 -13.61
N ALA A 341 -11.68 6.33 -13.97
CA ALA A 341 -11.27 5.69 -15.22
C ALA A 341 -11.75 4.23 -15.29
N GLU A 342 -11.64 3.49 -14.18
CA GLU A 342 -12.12 2.11 -14.07
C GLU A 342 -13.65 2.03 -14.21
N GLU A 343 -14.39 2.87 -13.48
CA GLU A 343 -15.87 2.96 -13.54
C GLU A 343 -16.40 3.35 -14.93
N THR A 344 -15.65 4.15 -15.69
CA THR A 344 -15.98 4.55 -17.06
C THR A 344 -15.57 3.53 -18.12
N GLY A 345 -15.06 2.36 -17.70
CA GLY A 345 -14.72 1.24 -18.57
C GLY A 345 -13.39 1.39 -19.31
N ILE A 346 -12.49 2.26 -18.83
CA ILE A 346 -11.13 2.36 -19.37
C ILE A 346 -10.37 1.10 -18.92
N PRO A 347 -9.80 0.31 -19.84
CA PRO A 347 -9.20 -0.99 -19.50
C PRO A 347 -7.77 -0.89 -18.97
N PHE A 348 -7.04 0.17 -19.35
CA PHE A 348 -5.68 0.42 -18.90
C PHE A 348 -5.34 1.90 -19.09
N VAL A 349 -4.42 2.39 -18.27
CA VAL A 349 -3.90 3.76 -18.30
C VAL A 349 -2.38 3.70 -18.41
N PHE A 350 -1.82 4.52 -19.30
CA PHE A 350 -0.39 4.75 -19.41
C PHE A 350 0.04 5.99 -18.64
N VAL A 351 1.31 6.05 -18.24
CA VAL A 351 1.92 7.24 -17.69
C VAL A 351 3.41 7.29 -18.05
N ILE A 352 3.94 8.51 -18.20
CA ILE A 352 5.37 8.76 -18.35
C ILE A 352 5.85 9.42 -17.06
N GLY A 353 6.81 8.81 -16.35
CA GLY A 353 7.32 9.39 -15.11
C GLY A 353 8.21 8.45 -14.27
N ASP A 354 8.41 8.83 -13.00
CA ASP A 354 9.27 8.10 -12.07
C ASP A 354 8.63 6.79 -11.59
N GLU A 355 9.30 5.66 -11.82
CA GLU A 355 8.87 4.32 -11.44
C GLU A 355 8.63 4.18 -9.92
N ASN A 356 9.48 4.77 -9.08
CA ASN A 356 9.34 4.72 -7.63
C ASN A 356 8.08 5.47 -7.17
N TYR A 357 7.69 6.52 -7.90
CA TYR A 357 6.49 7.29 -7.61
C TYR A 357 5.21 6.59 -8.08
N TYR A 358 5.21 6.03 -9.30
CA TYR A 358 3.99 5.49 -9.91
C TYR A 358 3.70 4.03 -9.57
N SER A 359 4.71 3.24 -9.22
CA SER A 359 4.54 1.82 -8.81
C SER A 359 3.58 1.65 -7.62
N ARG A 360 3.55 2.59 -6.68
CA ARG A 360 2.61 2.59 -5.53
C ARG A 360 1.12 2.73 -5.91
N PHE A 361 0.84 3.12 -7.15
CA PHE A 361 -0.52 3.17 -7.71
C PHE A 361 -0.81 1.96 -8.59
N GLY A 362 0.06 0.94 -8.64
CA GLY A 362 -0.13 -0.26 -9.46
C GLY A 362 0.24 -0.09 -10.93
N PHE A 363 1.04 0.93 -11.26
CA PHE A 363 1.69 1.01 -12.56
C PHE A 363 2.93 0.10 -12.58
N GLU A 364 3.20 -0.50 -13.74
CA GLU A 364 4.41 -1.27 -14.01
C GLU A 364 4.99 -0.87 -15.36
N SER A 365 6.26 -1.18 -15.64
CA SER A 365 6.83 -0.95 -16.96
C SER A 365 5.97 -1.57 -18.08
N ALA A 366 5.62 -0.77 -19.09
CA ALA A 366 4.82 -1.22 -20.23
C ALA A 366 5.57 -2.24 -21.12
N SER A 367 6.92 -2.26 -21.05
CA SER A 367 7.73 -3.24 -21.78
C SER A 367 7.47 -4.68 -21.33
N LYS A 368 6.98 -4.90 -20.09
CA LYS A 368 6.52 -6.22 -19.63
C LYS A 368 5.40 -6.82 -20.50
N TYR A 369 4.69 -5.96 -21.22
CA TYR A 369 3.59 -6.33 -22.11
C TYR A 369 3.97 -6.19 -23.60
N ASN A 370 5.27 -6.04 -23.92
CA ASN A 370 5.78 -5.70 -25.26
C ASN A 370 5.16 -4.42 -25.84
N ILE A 371 4.85 -3.44 -24.99
CA ILE A 371 4.32 -2.13 -25.39
C ILE A 371 5.37 -1.04 -25.09
N TYR A 372 5.69 -0.24 -26.10
CA TYR A 372 6.75 0.76 -26.05
C TYR A 372 6.23 2.13 -26.43
N LEU A 373 6.89 3.18 -25.94
CA LEU A 373 6.62 4.55 -26.33
C LEU A 373 7.24 4.82 -27.72
N GLU A 374 6.58 5.62 -28.55
CA GLU A 374 7.15 6.05 -29.83
C GLU A 374 8.52 6.71 -29.62
N GLY A 375 9.51 6.30 -30.42
CA GLY A 375 10.86 6.86 -30.41
C GLY A 375 11.82 6.22 -29.41
N THR A 376 11.36 5.29 -28.57
CA THR A 376 12.24 4.55 -27.64
C THR A 376 12.77 3.26 -28.27
N ASP A 377 13.88 2.74 -27.74
CA ASP A 377 14.35 1.41 -28.11
C ASP A 377 13.31 0.36 -27.69
N THR A 378 13.06 -0.60 -28.58
CA THR A 378 12.13 -1.71 -28.37
C THR A 378 12.83 -2.98 -27.88
N GLU A 379 14.16 -2.99 -27.83
CA GLU A 379 14.97 -4.09 -27.29
C GLU A 379 15.30 -3.90 -25.80
N ASP A 380 15.22 -2.66 -25.28
CA ASP A 380 15.52 -2.31 -23.88
C ASP A 380 14.25 -2.11 -23.03
N GLU A 381 14.43 -2.22 -21.70
CA GLU A 381 13.40 -1.81 -20.74
C GLU A 381 13.22 -0.29 -20.75
N ASN A 382 11.96 0.16 -20.76
CA ASN A 382 11.60 1.58 -20.67
C ASN A 382 10.89 1.83 -19.33
N PRO A 383 11.62 1.87 -18.20
CA PRO A 383 11.02 1.91 -16.85
C PRO A 383 10.20 3.18 -16.60
N PHE A 384 10.49 4.25 -17.36
CA PHE A 384 9.75 5.51 -17.27
C PHE A 384 8.40 5.51 -18.01
N PHE A 385 8.15 4.55 -18.90
CA PHE A 385 6.88 4.40 -19.61
C PHE A 385 6.10 3.23 -19.02
N MET A 386 5.07 3.56 -18.25
CA MET A 386 4.39 2.59 -17.39
C MET A 386 2.93 2.42 -17.79
N ILE A 387 2.37 1.26 -17.45
CA ILE A 387 0.98 0.88 -17.67
C ILE A 387 0.35 0.37 -16.37
N ARG A 388 -0.91 0.74 -16.13
CA ARG A 388 -1.76 0.14 -15.11
C ARG A 388 -2.98 -0.48 -15.77
N ILE A 389 -3.20 -1.77 -15.54
CA ILE A 389 -4.42 -2.47 -15.96
C ILE A 389 -5.53 -2.15 -14.96
N LEU A 390 -6.68 -1.72 -15.47
CA LEU A 390 -7.88 -1.42 -14.69
C LEU A 390 -8.88 -2.59 -14.85
N ASN A 391 -9.61 -2.95 -13.80
CA ASN A 391 -10.52 -4.11 -13.69
C ASN A 391 -9.87 -5.49 -13.43
N GLY A 392 -8.57 -5.56 -13.12
CA GLY A 392 -7.89 -6.80 -12.73
C GLY A 392 -7.84 -7.90 -13.80
N ASN A 393 -8.25 -7.61 -15.03
CA ASN A 393 -8.24 -8.57 -16.13
C ASN A 393 -6.91 -8.45 -16.89
N GLU A 394 -5.85 -9.04 -16.33
CA GLU A 394 -4.52 -9.11 -16.98
C GLU A 394 -4.57 -9.72 -18.38
N ASN A 395 -5.60 -10.54 -18.66
CA ASN A 395 -5.78 -11.14 -19.97
C ASN A 395 -6.29 -10.14 -21.01
N ILE A 396 -6.76 -8.94 -20.65
CA ILE A 396 -7.17 -7.92 -21.63
C ILE A 396 -6.07 -7.65 -22.65
N ILE A 397 -4.82 -7.49 -22.18
CA ILE A 397 -3.68 -7.22 -23.07
C ILE A 397 -3.27 -8.50 -23.81
N LYS A 398 -3.20 -9.64 -23.12
CA LYS A 398 -2.88 -10.94 -23.75
C LYS A 398 -3.86 -11.33 -24.86
N ASN A 399 -5.13 -10.97 -24.72
CA ASN A 399 -6.19 -11.22 -25.70
C ASN A 399 -6.11 -10.32 -26.94
N LEU A 400 -5.21 -9.32 -26.97
CA LEU A 400 -5.03 -8.45 -28.14
C LEU A 400 -4.24 -9.11 -29.28
N ASP A 401 -3.70 -10.32 -29.08
CA ASP A 401 -3.04 -11.16 -30.09
C ASP A 401 -2.01 -10.37 -30.94
N PHE A 402 -0.95 -9.88 -30.30
CA PHE A 402 0.11 -9.08 -30.92
C PHE A 402 1.48 -9.46 -30.38
N ASP A 403 2.52 -9.21 -31.16
CA ASP A 403 3.93 -9.42 -30.75
C ASP A 403 4.55 -8.13 -30.19
N LYS A 404 4.16 -6.97 -30.74
CA LYS A 404 4.67 -5.65 -30.34
C LYS A 404 3.62 -4.56 -30.41
N GLY A 405 3.57 -3.69 -29.39
CA GLY A 405 2.73 -2.50 -29.34
C GLY A 405 3.57 -1.22 -29.32
N ILE A 406 3.17 -0.21 -30.09
CA ILE A 406 3.78 1.13 -30.06
C ILE A 406 2.71 2.15 -29.70
N PHE A 407 2.91 2.84 -28.59
CA PHE A 407 2.07 3.92 -28.10
C PHE A 407 2.56 5.27 -28.62
N TYR A 408 1.64 6.03 -29.20
CA TYR A 408 1.86 7.37 -29.73
C TYR A 408 1.08 8.35 -28.85
N ASN A 409 1.77 9.35 -28.30
CA ASN A 409 1.12 10.44 -27.58
C ASN A 409 0.17 11.21 -28.51
N PRO A 410 -0.84 11.93 -27.96
CA PRO A 410 -1.56 12.90 -28.75
C PRO A 410 -0.61 13.97 -29.30
N LYS A 411 -0.89 14.47 -30.51
CA LYS A 411 -0.03 15.48 -31.19
C LYS A 411 0.18 16.76 -30.39
N VAL A 412 -0.68 17.06 -29.43
CA VAL A 412 -0.54 18.23 -28.56
C VAL A 412 0.71 18.18 -27.67
N PHE A 413 1.31 17.00 -27.49
CA PHE A 413 2.59 16.83 -26.81
C PHE A 413 3.79 17.14 -27.72
N ASP A 414 3.58 17.32 -29.04
CA ASP A 414 4.59 17.79 -29.98
C ASP A 414 4.64 19.33 -29.93
N VAL A 415 5.52 19.88 -29.10
CA VAL A 415 5.55 21.30 -28.77
C VAL A 415 6.60 22.07 -29.57
N ASP A 416 6.21 23.18 -30.19
CA ASP A 416 7.13 24.17 -30.78
C ASP A 416 7.52 25.20 -29.71
N GLU A 417 8.82 25.28 -29.39
CA GLU A 417 9.36 26.19 -28.38
C GLU A 417 8.96 27.65 -28.63
N LYS A 418 8.91 28.10 -29.88
CA LYS A 418 8.54 29.50 -30.19
C LYS A 418 7.11 29.82 -29.78
N MET A 419 6.22 28.83 -29.87
CA MET A 419 4.83 28.98 -29.46
C MET A 419 4.70 29.02 -27.94
N VAL A 420 5.52 28.25 -27.23
CA VAL A 420 5.61 28.32 -25.77
C VAL A 420 6.14 29.67 -25.32
N ASP A 421 7.19 30.18 -25.96
CA ASP A 421 7.77 31.49 -25.65
C ASP A 421 6.76 32.63 -25.86
N GLU A 422 5.93 32.54 -26.91
CA GLU A 422 4.84 33.49 -27.11
C GLU A 422 3.75 33.34 -26.04
N PHE A 423 3.40 32.11 -25.67
CA PHE A 423 2.41 31.83 -24.62
C PHE A 423 2.86 32.30 -23.23
N ASP A 424 4.14 32.14 -22.92
CA ASP A 424 4.76 32.53 -21.65
C ASP A 424 4.67 34.04 -21.38
N LYS A 425 4.50 34.88 -22.42
CA LYS A 425 4.28 36.32 -22.26
C LYS A 425 3.00 36.67 -21.50
N ASN A 426 2.06 35.72 -21.37
CA ASN A 426 0.83 35.90 -20.60
C ASN A 426 1.01 35.63 -19.10
N PHE A 427 2.19 35.20 -18.66
CA PHE A 427 2.50 34.84 -17.28
C PHE A 427 3.59 35.75 -16.70
N GLU A 428 3.75 35.71 -15.38
CA GLU A 428 4.88 36.37 -14.73
C GLU A 428 6.22 35.84 -15.27
N TYR A 429 7.17 36.74 -15.51
CA TYR A 429 8.48 36.39 -16.02
C TYR A 429 9.22 35.46 -15.06
N LYS A 430 9.77 34.37 -15.59
CA LYS A 430 10.64 33.44 -14.87
C LYS A 430 11.90 33.18 -15.69
N GLU A 431 13.03 33.08 -15.02
CA GLU A 431 14.32 32.84 -15.67
C GLU A 431 14.44 31.37 -16.11
N LYS A 432 14.77 31.14 -17.39
CA LYS A 432 15.10 29.81 -17.92
C LYS A 432 16.53 29.44 -17.49
N LYS A 433 16.71 28.25 -16.90
CA LYS A 433 18.00 27.76 -16.40
C LYS A 433 18.29 26.35 -16.90
N VAL A 434 19.56 26.12 -17.20
CA VAL A 434 20.08 24.79 -17.53
C VAL A 434 20.58 24.14 -16.24
N HIS A 435 20.13 22.91 -15.98
CA HIS A 435 20.53 22.10 -14.84
C HIS A 435 21.06 20.73 -15.28
N GLU A 436 21.93 20.14 -14.47
CA GLU A 436 22.43 18.78 -14.69
C GLU A 436 21.28 17.77 -14.57
N GLY A 437 21.15 16.87 -15.55
CA GLY A 437 20.06 15.87 -15.62
C GLY A 437 18.81 16.30 -16.39
N GLN A 438 18.79 17.50 -16.96
CA GLN A 438 17.77 17.88 -17.95
C GLN A 438 17.92 17.06 -19.24
N LEU A 439 16.82 16.90 -19.98
CA LEU A 439 16.80 16.19 -21.26
C LEU A 439 17.67 16.92 -22.29
N ASP A 440 18.47 16.18 -23.05
CA ASP A 440 19.19 16.73 -24.20
C ASP A 440 18.16 17.15 -25.27
N ILE A 441 18.10 18.45 -25.57
CA ILE A 441 17.10 19.08 -26.46
C ILE A 441 17.58 19.04 -27.92
#